data_AF-A0A1H4GLZ0-F1
#
_entry.id   AF-A0A1H4GLZ0-F1
#
_cell.length_a   1.000
_cell.length_b   1.000
_cell.length_c   1.000
_cell.angle_alpha   90.00
_cell.angle_beta   90.00
_cell.angle_gamma   90.00
#
_symmetry.space_group_name_H-M   'P 1'
#
loop_
_entity.id
_entity.type
_entity.pdbx_description
1 polymer ?
#
loop_
_entity_poly.entity_id
_entity_poly.type
_entity_poly.pdbx_seq_one_letter_code
_entity_poly.pdbx_strand_id
1 'polypeptide(L)' 'MKRKNFTESQIVSALKQQEGGITVKDIARDLGISEATFYNWKAKYGGMEAWRPVT' A
#
# COMPACT_ATOMS: atom_id res chain seq x y z
N MET A 1 -8.27 -18.02 11.96
CA MET A 1 -8.44 -16.64 11.46
C MET A 1 -8.52 -16.68 9.94
N LYS A 2 -9.65 -16.29 9.33
CA LYS A 2 -9.72 -16.16 7.87
C LYS A 2 -8.76 -15.07 7.45
N ARG A 3 -7.65 -15.42 6.78
CA ARG A 3 -6.82 -14.42 6.09
C ARG A 3 -7.73 -13.80 5.04
N LYS A 4 -8.20 -12.57 5.27
CA LYS A 4 -8.79 -11.77 4.19
C LYS A 4 -7.63 -11.48 3.24
N ASN A 5 -7.49 -12.32 2.22
CA ASN A 5 -6.51 -12.10 1.16
C ASN A 5 -6.94 -10.84 0.41
N PHE A 6 -6.24 -9.73 0.64
CA PHE A 6 -6.33 -8.58 -0.26
C PHE A 6 -5.84 -9.03 -1.64
N THR A 7 -6.62 -8.72 -2.67
CA THR A 7 -6.23 -9.00 -4.04
C THR A 7 -5.11 -8.06 -4.45
N GLU A 8 -4.27 -8.50 -5.37
CA GLU A 8 -3.16 -7.69 -5.87
C GLU A 8 -3.62 -6.34 -6.44
N SER A 9 -4.78 -6.32 -7.09
CA SER A 9 -5.41 -5.08 -7.59
C SER A 9 -5.79 -4.09 -6.48
N GLN A 10 -6.28 -4.58 -5.33
CA GLN A 10 -6.54 -3.73 -4.16
C GLN A 10 -5.24 -3.13 -3.59
N ILE A 11 -4.18 -3.94 -3.55
CA ILE A 11 -2.88 -3.51 -3.06
C ILE A 11 -2.28 -2.43 -3.98
N VAL A 12 -2.32 -2.64 -5.30
CA VAL A 12 -1.82 -1.67 -6.29
C VAL A 12 -2.66 -0.38 -6.26
N SER A 13 -3.98 -0.48 -6.10
CA SER A 13 -4.84 0.70 -5.94
C SER A 13 -4.52 1.49 -4.67
N ALA A 14 -4.18 0.82 -3.57
CA ALA A 14 -3.73 1.47 -2.34
C ALA A 14 -2.41 2.22 -2.54
N LEU A 15 -1.44 1.61 -3.23
CA LEU A 15 -0.15 2.25 -3.52
C LEU A 15 -0.34 3.48 -4.43
N LYS A 16 -1.18 3.39 -5.47
CA LYS A 16 -1.53 4.52 -6.34
C LYS A 16 -2.22 5.66 -5.61
N GLN A 17 -3.10 5.36 -4.66
CA GLN A 17 -3.72 6.39 -3.82
C GLN A 17 -2.68 7.18 -3.02
N GLN A 18 -1.65 6.50 -2.52
CA GLN A 18 -0.54 7.17 -1.84
C GLN A 18 0.25 8.08 -2.79
N GLU A 19 0.47 7.67 -4.04
CA GLU A 19 1.11 8.51 -5.06
C GLU A 19 0.23 9.70 -5.47
N GLY A 20 -1.09 9.53 -5.44
CA GLY A 20 -2.07 10.61 -5.62
C GLY A 20 -2.11 11.62 -4.47
N GLY A 21 -1.24 11.48 -3.46
CA GLY A 21 -1.13 12.40 -2.33
C GLY A 21 -1.96 12.02 -1.11
N ILE A 22 -2.64 10.86 -1.12
CA ILE A 22 -3.35 10.37 0.05
C ILE A 22 -2.35 9.83 1.07
N THR A 23 -2.54 10.17 2.35
CA THR A 23 -1.65 9.68 3.40
C THR A 23 -1.87 8.19 3.67
N VAL A 24 -0.79 7.47 3.98
CA VAL A 24 -0.84 6.03 4.34
C VAL A 24 -1.82 5.76 5.49
N LYS A 25 -1.95 6.72 6.42
CA LYS A 25 -2.85 6.63 7.58
C LYS A 25 -4.33 6.62 7.18
N ASP A 26 -4.69 7.36 6.15
CA ASP A 26 -6.05 7.42 5.61
C ASP A 26 -6.36 6.12 4.84
N ILE A 27 -5.44 5.69 3.97
CA ILE A 27 -5.51 4.42 3.23
C ILE A 27 -5.62 3.23 4.21
N ALA A 28 -4.87 3.27 5.31
CA ALA A 28 -4.90 2.25 6.35
C ALA A 28 -6.27 2.19 7.05
N ARG A 29 -6.90 3.35 7.32
CA ARG A 29 -8.26 3.43 7.89
C ARG A 29 -9.32 2.94 6.91
N ASP A 30 -9.23 3.33 5.65
CA ASP A 30 -10.19 2.95 4.60
C ASP A 30 -10.17 1.44 4.34
N LEU A 31 -8.97 0.87 4.16
CA LEU A 31 -8.80 -0.56 3.90
C LEU A 31 -8.87 -1.43 5.16
N GLY A 32 -8.91 -0.81 6.35
CA GLY A 32 -8.89 -1.51 7.63
C GLY A 32 -7.60 -2.30 7.86
N ILE A 33 -6.46 -1.77 7.39
CA ILE A 33 -5.13 -2.36 7.54
C ILE A 33 -4.28 -1.52 8.48
N SER A 34 -3.20 -2.10 8.99
CA SER A 34 -2.16 -1.33 9.68
C SER A 34 -1.20 -0.71 8.68
N GLU A 35 -0.60 0.43 9.04
CA GLU A 35 0.43 1.10 8.24
C GLU A 35 1.60 0.15 7.92
N ALA A 36 1.96 -0.73 8.85
CA ALA A 36 2.95 -1.78 8.64
C ALA A 36 2.59 -2.72 7.46
N THR A 37 1.32 -3.08 7.29
CA THR A 37 0.85 -3.90 6.17
C THR A 37 1.05 -3.16 4.84
N PHE A 38 0.76 -1.86 4.82
CA PHE A 38 0.98 -1.01 3.65
C PHE A 38 2.46 -0.93 3.26
N TYR A 39 3.38 -0.76 4.23
CA TYR A 39 4.81 -0.77 3.94
C TYR A 39 5.31 -2.14 3.44
N ASN A 40 4.77 -3.25 3.96
CA ASN A 40 5.07 -4.59 3.43
C ASN A 40 4.61 -4.72 1.98
N TRP A 41 3.44 -4.16 1.64
CA TRP A 41 2.98 -4.10 0.25
C TRP A 41 3.87 -3.23 -0.61
N LYS A 42 4.31 -2.06 -0.12
CA LYS A 42 5.24 -1.20 -0.84
C LYS A 42 6.60 -1.88 -1.07
N ALA A 43 7.10 -2.68 -0.14
CA ALA A 43 8.31 -3.46 -0.34
C ALA A 43 8.12 -4.59 -1.39
N LYS A 44 6.96 -5.26 -1.36
CA LYS A 44 6.68 -6.40 -2.24
C LYS A 44 6.23 -6.00 -3.66
N TYR A 45 5.45 -4.93 -3.77
CA TYR A 45 4.79 -4.46 -4.99
C TYR A 45 5.32 -3.11 -5.47
N GLY A 46 5.80 -2.26 -4.56
CA GLY A 46 6.42 -0.98 -4.91
C GLY A 46 7.82 -1.14 -5.53
N GLY A 47 8.51 -2.27 -5.34
CA GLY A 47 9.76 -2.59 -6.06
C GLY A 47 9.60 -2.78 -7.58
N MET A 48 8.35 -2.82 -8.08
CA MET A 48 8.07 -2.82 -9.52
C MET A 48 8.07 -1.39 -10.13
N GLU A 49 8.10 -0.33 -9.31
CA GLU A 49 8.07 1.08 -9.78
C GLU A 49 9.00 2.04 -9.00
N ALA A 50 9.42 1.72 -7.77
CA ALA A 50 10.09 2.66 -6.86
C ALA A 50 11.58 2.31 -6.60
N TRP A 51 12.42 2.38 -7.64
CA TRP A 51 13.77 2.94 -7.47
C TRP A 51 13.70 4.44 -7.79
N ARG A 52 13.11 5.22 -6.89
CA ARG A 52 13.43 6.66 -6.85
C ARG A 52 13.73 7.03 -5.40
N PRO A 53 15.01 7.23 -5.06
CA PRO A 53 15.34 7.88 -3.80
C PRO A 53 14.78 9.30 -3.88
N VAL A 54 13.89 9.64 -2.95
CA VAL A 54 13.51 11.04 -2.74
C VAL A 54 14.73 11.73 -2.14
N THR A 55 15.25 12.72 -2.87
CA THR A 55 16.27 13.67 -2.40
C THR A 55 15.56 14.91 -1.91
#